data_AF-V8NC19-F1
#
_entry.id   AF-V8NC19-F1
#
_cell.length_a   1.000
_cell.length_b   1.000
_cell.length_c   1.000
_cell.angle_alpha   90.00
_cell.angle_beta   90.00
_cell.angle_gamma   90.00
#
_symmetry.space_group_name_H-M   'P 1'
#
loop_
_entity.id
_entity.type
_entity.pdbx_description
1 polymer ?
#
loop_
_entity_poly.entity_id
_entity_poly.type
_entity_poly.pdbx_seq_one_letter_code
_entity_poly.pdbx_strand_id
1 'polypeptide(L)'
;MQGSKLEIPLWLAKGLYDKRRILSVELPKVYKESWRTTFIGRFRHIMDSSQNTFNEDTSALVARLDELERALFQTGQKGLQDFQCWEMGQASQITISSLIQNYKKRKFTDVDS
;
A
#
# COMPACT_ATOMS: atom_id res chain seq x y z
N MET A 1 -0.93 -44.17 -12.28
CA MET A 1 -1.63 -43.17 -11.44
C MET A 1 -0.66 -42.03 -11.19
N GLN A 2 -0.76 -40.92 -11.92
CA GLN A 2 0.24 -39.85 -11.83
C GLN A 2 -0.46 -38.50 -11.79
N GLY A 3 -0.60 -37.95 -10.59
CA GLY A 3 -1.22 -36.65 -10.36
C GLY A 3 -1.86 -36.54 -8.97
N SER A 4 -1.04 -36.36 -7.94
CA SER A 4 -1.54 -35.98 -6.61
C SER A 4 -1.75 -34.47 -6.56
N LYS A 5 -2.97 -34.02 -6.22
CA LYS A 5 -3.28 -32.61 -6.02
C LYS A 5 -2.74 -32.18 -4.65
N LEU A 6 -1.78 -31.26 -4.64
CA LEU A 6 -1.13 -30.76 -3.43
C LEU A 6 -1.18 -29.23 -3.41
N GLU A 7 -1.46 -28.66 -2.24
CA GLU A 7 -1.31 -27.22 -2.00
C GLU A 7 0.10 -26.96 -1.47
N ILE A 8 0.85 -26.11 -2.18
CA ILE A 8 2.22 -25.72 -1.80
C ILE A 8 2.36 -24.20 -1.85
N PRO A 9 3.26 -23.61 -1.03
CA PRO A 9 3.56 -22.19 -1.10
C PRO A 9 4.08 -21.77 -2.47
N LEU A 10 3.78 -20.53 -2.87
CA LEU A 10 4.18 -19.98 -4.18
C LEU A 10 5.70 -20.01 -4.41
N TRP A 11 6.51 -19.75 -3.37
CA TRP A 11 7.97 -19.74 -3.47
C TRP A 11 8.53 -21.13 -3.83
N LEU A 12 7.93 -22.19 -3.30
CA LEU A 12 8.32 -23.57 -3.57
C LEU A 12 7.85 -23.99 -4.97
N ALA A 13 6.61 -23.67 -5.32
CA ALA A 13 6.05 -23.92 -6.65
C ALA A 13 6.91 -23.26 -7.74
N LYS A 14 7.32 -22.00 -7.52
CA LYS A 14 8.17 -21.25 -8.46
C LYS A 14 9.52 -21.93 -8.69
N GLY A 15 10.18 -22.41 -7.64
CA GLY A 15 11.46 -23.14 -7.76
C GLY A 15 11.35 -24.49 -8.47
N LEU A 16 10.20 -25.16 -8.36
CA LEU A 16 9.94 -26.45 -9.02
C LEU A 16 9.41 -26.29 -10.46
N TYR A 17 8.76 -25.17 -10.76
CA TYR A 17 8.19 -24.86 -12.07
C TYR A 17 9.26 -24.63 -13.14
N ASP A 18 10.38 -23.97 -12.81
CA ASP A 18 11.48 -23.74 -13.76
C ASP A 18 12.10 -25.06 -14.26
N LYS A 19 12.04 -26.11 -13.45
CA LYS A 19 12.39 -27.48 -13.83
C LYS A 19 11.14 -28.19 -14.38
N ARG A 20 10.59 -27.68 -15.49
CA ARG A 20 9.31 -27.97 -16.22
C ARG A 20 8.79 -29.44 -16.34
N ARG A 21 9.37 -30.42 -15.65
CA ARG A 21 9.01 -31.84 -15.63
C ARG A 21 8.42 -32.32 -14.29
N ILE A 22 8.36 -31.48 -13.24
CA ILE A 22 8.00 -31.93 -11.87
C ILE A 22 6.57 -31.53 -11.46
N LEU A 23 6.09 -30.35 -11.86
CA LEU A 23 4.74 -29.86 -11.50
C LEU A 23 4.00 -29.24 -12.69
N SER A 24 2.71 -29.53 -12.77
CA SER A 24 1.73 -28.74 -13.52
C SER A 24 1.04 -27.80 -12.53
N VAL A 25 1.15 -26.48 -12.75
CA VAL A 25 0.53 -25.46 -11.89
C VAL A 25 -0.75 -24.97 -12.56
N GLU A 26 -1.89 -25.17 -11.91
CA GLU A 26 -3.15 -24.58 -12.34
C GLU A 26 -3.33 -23.21 -11.68
N LEU A 27 -3.50 -22.17 -12.51
CA LEU A 27 -3.81 -20.82 -12.02
C LEU A 27 -5.21 -20.79 -11.40
N PRO A 28 -5.38 -20.26 -10.18
CA PRO A 28 -6.69 -20.02 -9.59
C PRO A 28 -7.56 -19.15 -10.51
N LYS A 29 -8.87 -19.43 -10.56
CA LYS A 29 -9.82 -18.80 -11.49
C LYS A 29 -9.79 -17.26 -11.45
N VAL A 30 -9.47 -16.67 -10.30
CA VAL A 30 -9.37 -15.23 -10.07
C VAL A 30 -8.30 -14.56 -10.95
N TYR A 31 -7.22 -15.27 -11.30
CA TYR A 31 -6.08 -14.71 -12.03
C TYR A 31 -6.12 -14.91 -13.54
N LYS A 32 -7.09 -15.66 -14.07
CA LYS A 32 -7.05 -16.08 -15.48
C LYS A 32 -7.28 -14.96 -16.49
N GLU A 33 -8.11 -13.96 -16.19
CA GLU A 33 -8.44 -12.94 -17.21
C GLU A 33 -8.97 -11.60 -16.67
N SER A 34 -9.57 -11.56 -15.47
CA SER A 34 -10.37 -10.41 -15.05
C SER A 34 -9.63 -9.34 -14.26
N TRP A 35 -8.43 -9.62 -13.74
CA TRP A 35 -7.79 -8.73 -12.75
C TRP A 35 -7.52 -7.31 -13.28
N ARG A 36 -7.09 -7.17 -14.54
CA ARG A 36 -6.84 -5.85 -15.15
C ARG A 36 -8.14 -5.05 -15.27
N THR A 37 -9.21 -5.69 -15.75
CA THR A 37 -10.52 -5.06 -15.91
C THR A 37 -11.12 -4.68 -14.56
N THR A 38 -10.98 -5.55 -13.56
CA THR A 38 -11.43 -5.27 -12.18
C THR A 38 -10.69 -4.07 -11.59
N PHE A 39 -9.36 -4.01 -11.76
CA PHE A 39 -8.57 -2.89 -11.27
C PHE A 39 -8.92 -1.57 -11.96
N ILE A 40 -8.99 -1.57 -13.30
CA ILE A 40 -9.36 -0.37 -14.07
C ILE A 40 -10.75 0.13 -13.68
N GLY A 41 -11.72 -0.77 -13.49
CA GLY A 41 -13.07 -0.42 -13.07
C GLY A 41 -13.13 0.19 -11.66
N ARG A 42 -12.29 -0.26 -10.74
CA ARG A 42 -12.23 0.25 -9.36
C ARG A 42 -11.38 1.51 -9.21
N PHE A 43 -10.42 1.73 -10.11
CA PHE A 43 -9.44 2.81 -10.05
C PHE A 43 -10.09 4.18 -9.89
N ARG A 44 -11.07 4.51 -10.75
CA ARG A 44 -11.72 5.83 -10.72
C ARG A 44 -12.48 6.05 -9.42
N HIS A 45 -13.24 5.06 -8.97
CA HIS A 45 -13.98 5.14 -7.72
C HIS A 45 -13.06 5.36 -6.51
N ILE A 46 -11.92 4.67 -6.45
CA ILE A 46 -10.93 4.82 -5.37
C ILE A 46 -10.31 6.21 -5.39
N MET A 47 -9.92 6.70 -6.57
CA MET A 47 -9.37 8.04 -6.74
C MET A 47 -10.38 9.11 -6.30
N ASP A 48 -11.60 9.07 -6.86
CA ASP A 48 -12.65 10.04 -6.54
C ASP A 48 -13.00 9.99 -5.04
N SER A 49 -13.09 8.79 -4.45
CA SER A 49 -13.32 8.62 -3.01
C SER A 49 -12.18 9.23 -2.17
N SER A 50 -10.92 9.05 -2.57
CA SER A 50 -9.76 9.58 -1.84
C SER A 50 -9.65 11.10 -1.86
N GLN A 51 -10.25 11.76 -2.86
CA GLN A 51 -10.19 13.21 -3.03
C GLN A 51 -11.45 13.94 -2.55
N ASN A 52 -12.57 13.23 -2.37
CA ASN A 52 -13.86 13.82 -1.98
C ASN A 52 -14.26 13.54 -0.52
N THR A 53 -13.51 12.69 0.19
CA THR A 53 -13.72 12.41 1.62
C THR A 53 -12.73 13.21 2.45
N PHE A 54 -12.95 14.52 2.52
CA PHE A 54 -12.31 15.32 3.56
C PHE A 54 -13.12 15.11 4.85
N ASN A 55 -12.50 14.49 5.86
CA ASN A 55 -13.01 14.34 7.23
C ASN A 55 -14.00 13.19 7.47
N GLU A 56 -14.27 12.34 6.48
CA GLU A 56 -15.13 11.16 6.67
C GLU A 56 -14.36 9.93 7.15
N ASP A 57 -15.02 9.06 7.93
CA ASP A 57 -14.45 7.79 8.36
C ASP A 57 -14.30 6.83 7.16
N THR A 58 -13.10 6.80 6.59
CA THR A 58 -12.76 5.96 5.43
C THR A 58 -12.41 4.52 5.81
N SER A 59 -12.45 4.16 7.10
CA SER A 59 -12.01 2.85 7.61
C SER A 59 -12.77 1.69 6.95
N ALA A 60 -14.09 1.83 6.78
CA ALA A 60 -14.94 0.81 6.15
C ALA A 60 -14.65 0.62 4.65
N LEU A 61 -14.32 1.71 3.95
CA LEU A 61 -13.92 1.66 2.54
C LEU A 61 -12.56 0.99 2.39
N VAL A 62 -11.57 1.45 3.17
CA VAL A 62 -10.17 0.98 3.16
C VAL A 62 -10.08 -0.50 3.57
N ALA A 63 -10.97 -0.99 4.43
CA ALA A 63 -11.03 -2.40 4.82
C ALA A 63 -11.27 -3.34 3.62
N ARG A 64 -11.97 -2.88 2.58
CA ARG A 64 -12.33 -3.66 1.39
C ARG A 64 -11.33 -3.53 0.23
N LEU A 65 -10.32 -2.68 0.37
CA LEU A 65 -9.29 -2.45 -0.63
C LEU A 65 -8.16 -3.47 -0.50
N ASP A 66 -7.60 -3.88 -1.64
CA ASP A 66 -6.35 -4.62 -1.64
C ASP A 66 -5.15 -3.71 -1.30
N GLU A 67 -3.95 -4.29 -1.13
CA GLU A 67 -2.77 -3.54 -0.71
C GLU A 67 -2.35 -2.46 -1.73
N LEU A 68 -2.51 -2.71 -3.04
CA LEU A 68 -2.19 -1.74 -4.08
C LEU A 68 -3.20 -0.58 -4.09
N GLU A 69 -4.48 -0.91 -3.97
CA GLU A 69 -5.58 0.05 -3.88
C GLU A 69 -5.47 0.92 -2.61
N ARG A 70 -5.02 0.35 -1.48
CA ARG A 70 -4.73 1.11 -0.26
C ARG A 70 -3.58 2.10 -0.47
N ALA A 71 -2.49 1.67 -1.11
CA ALA A 71 -1.36 2.55 -1.41
C ALA A 71 -1.78 3.71 -2.33
N LEU A 72 -2.60 3.42 -3.35
CA LEU A 72 -3.18 4.44 -4.23
C LEU A 72 -4.06 5.42 -3.45
N PHE A 73 -4.96 4.90 -2.60
CA PHE A 73 -5.86 5.71 -1.78
C PHE A 73 -5.09 6.65 -0.83
N GLN A 74 -4.06 6.14 -0.15
CA GLN A 74 -3.18 6.93 0.72
C GLN A 74 -2.45 8.03 -0.03
N THR A 75 -1.98 7.73 -1.25
CA THR A 75 -1.31 8.72 -2.11
C THR A 75 -2.28 9.84 -2.51
N GLY A 76 -3.53 9.50 -2.85
CA GLY A 76 -4.59 10.47 -3.14
C GLY A 76 -4.91 11.37 -1.96
N GLN A 77 -5.12 10.79 -0.77
CA GLN A 77 -5.38 11.53 0.47
C GLN A 77 -4.23 12.45 0.87
N LYS A 78 -2.98 11.98 0.74
CA LYS A 78 -1.79 12.82 1.00
C LYS A 78 -1.74 14.03 0.07
N GLY A 79 -2.00 13.84 -1.22
CA GLY A 79 -2.02 14.95 -2.18
C GLY A 79 -3.08 16.00 -1.85
N LEU A 80 -4.27 15.56 -1.41
CA LEU A 80 -5.33 16.45 -0.95
C LEU A 80 -4.90 17.24 0.31
N GLN A 81 -4.34 16.55 1.30
CA GLN A 81 -3.87 17.17 2.54
C GLN A 81 -2.76 18.20 2.28
N ASP A 82 -1.77 17.85 1.45
CA ASP A 82 -0.68 18.75 1.09
C ASP A 82 -1.20 20.01 0.37
N PHE A 83 -2.17 19.84 -0.55
CA PHE A 83 -2.82 20.96 -1.24
C PHE A 83 -3.57 21.89 -0.28
N GLN A 84 -4.30 21.35 0.68
CA GLN A 84 -5.02 22.15 1.67
C GLN A 84 -4.07 22.87 2.64
N CYS A 85 -3.01 22.22 3.11
CA CYS A 85 -1.98 22.88 3.91
C CYS A 85 -1.34 24.05 3.16
N TRP A 86 -1.18 23.93 1.84
CA TRP A 86 -0.74 25.03 0.99
C TRP A 86 -1.79 26.15 0.87
N GLU A 87 -3.05 25.82 0.59
CA GLU A 87 -4.14 26.79 0.47
C GLU A 87 -4.33 27.62 1.74
N MET A 88 -4.18 26.97 2.91
CA MET A 88 -4.28 27.61 4.23
C MET A 88 -3.01 28.35 4.65
N GLY A 89 -1.99 28.42 3.80
CA GLY A 89 -0.71 29.09 4.07
C GLY A 89 0.19 28.39 5.11
N GLN A 90 -0.21 27.22 5.61
CA GLN A 90 0.54 26.42 6.60
C GLN A 90 1.81 25.81 6.00
N ALA A 91 1.84 25.59 4.67
CA ALA A 91 3.03 25.12 3.96
C ALA A 91 4.23 26.09 3.99
N SER A 92 4.01 27.35 4.41
CA SER A 92 5.09 28.32 4.63
C SER A 92 5.88 28.04 5.92
N GLN A 93 5.34 27.24 6.84
CA GLN A 93 6.02 26.88 8.09
C GLN A 93 6.97 25.70 7.87
N ILE A 94 8.27 25.95 8.01
CA ILE A 94 9.29 24.89 7.97
C ILE A 94 9.15 24.05 9.24
N THR A 95 8.48 22.91 9.11
CA THR A 95 8.33 21.94 10.20
C THR A 95 9.51 20.97 10.22
N ILE A 96 9.85 20.52 11.42
CA ILE A 96 10.86 19.51 11.64
C ILE A 96 10.45 18.22 10.91
N SER A 97 11.37 17.63 10.14
CA SER A 97 11.12 16.37 9.43
C SER A 97 10.67 15.27 10.41
N SER A 98 9.68 14.47 10.02
CA SER A 98 9.23 13.31 10.81
C SER A 98 10.33 12.28 11.05
N LEU A 99 11.41 12.29 10.26
CA LEU A 99 12.58 11.42 10.41
C LEU A 99 13.34 11.63 11.73
N ILE A 100 13.21 12.81 12.35
CA ILE A 100 13.88 13.16 13.61
C ILE A 100 12.98 13.05 14.85
N GLN A 101 11.78 12.45 14.74
CA GLN A 101 10.89 12.19 15.88
C GLN A 101 11.55 11.38 17.00
N ASN A 102 12.54 10.54 16.68
CA ASN A 102 13.25 9.69 17.65
C ASN A 102 14.64 10.23 18.07
N TYR A 103 15.05 11.42 17.62
CA TYR A 103 16.32 12.01 18.04
C TYR A 103 16.19 12.62 19.45
N LYS A 104 16.53 11.83 20.47
CA LYS A 104 16.73 12.33 21.83
C LYS A 104 18.01 13.18 21.84
N LYS A 105 17.90 14.51 21.83
CA LYS A 105 19.05 15.40 22.04
C LYS A 105 19.71 15.02 23.37
N ARG A 106 20.96 14.56 23.33
CA ARG A 106 21.77 14.38 24.55
C ARG A 106 22.03 15.79 25.10
N LYS A 107 21.60 16.06 26.34
CA LYS A 107 21.98 17.29 27.04
C LYS A 107 23.48 17.21 27.28
N PHE A 108 24.24 18.24 26.88
CA PHE A 108 25.62 18.41 27.32
C PHE A 108 25.55 18.58 28.85
N THR A 109 26.12 17.63 29.59
CA THR A 109 26.31 17.80 31.03
C THR A 109 27.35 18.89 31.21
N ASP A 110 26.96 19.99 31.84
CA ASP A 110 27.91 21.03 32.26
C ASP A 110 28.99 20.34 33.10
N VAL A 111 30.26 20.53 32.70
CA VAL A 111 31.40 20.00 33.44
C VAL A 111 31.69 21.07 34.49
N ASP A 112 31.10 20.90 35.68
CA ASP A 112 31.38 21.74 36.83
C ASP A 112 32.90 21.81 37.05
N SER A 113 33.41 23.05 37.12
CA SER A 113 34.81 23.45 37.27
C SER A 113 35.32 23.32 38.71
#